data_AF-A0A7W1SI84-F1
#
_entry.id   AF-A0A7W1SI84-F1
#
_cell.length_a   1.000
_cell.length_b   1.000
_cell.length_c   1.000
_cell.angle_alpha   90.00
_cell.angle_beta   90.00
_cell.angle_gamma   90.00
#
_symmetry.space_group_name_H-M   'P 1'
#
loop_
_entity.id
_entity.type
_entity.pdbx_description
1 polymer ?
#
loop_
_entity_poly.entity_id
_entity_poly.type
_entity_poly.pdbx_seq_one_letter_code
_entity_poly.pdbx_strand_id
1 'polypeptide(L)' 'MSCPNCDRPTLRRTEVEPALQALRCGTCNGEWIRLADYEAWRSASPEEVTPV' A
#
# COMPACT_ATOMS: atom_id res chain seq x y z
N MET A 1 -15.06 -1.12 5.62
CA MET A 1 -14.31 -1.51 4.40
C MET A 1 -13.75 -2.90 4.62
N SER A 2 -14.08 -3.85 3.74
CA SER A 2 -13.58 -5.22 3.79
C SER A 2 -12.30 -5.36 2.97
N CYS A 3 -11.42 -6.28 3.38
CA CYS A 3 -10.29 -6.69 2.56
C CYS A 3 -10.82 -7.44 1.32
N PRO A 4 -10.52 -7.01 0.10
CA PRO A 4 -11.06 -7.64 -1.11
C PRO A 4 -10.41 -8.98 -1.45
N ASN A 5 -9.30 -9.34 -0.79
CA ASN A 5 -8.69 -10.67 -0.95
C ASN A 5 -9.35 -11.74 -0.06
N CYS A 6 -9.75 -11.39 1.17
CA CYS A 6 -10.25 -12.37 2.15
C CYS A 6 -11.62 -12.01 2.79
N ASP A 7 -12.23 -10.93 2.33
CA ASP A 7 -13.51 -10.35 2.78
C ASP A 7 -13.62 -10.08 4.29
N ARG A 8 -12.49 -9.92 4.98
CA ARG A 8 -12.46 -9.59 6.41
C ARG A 8 -12.40 -8.07 6.64
N PRO A 9 -13.17 -7.52 7.59
CA PRO A 9 -13.18 -6.09 7.90
C PRO A 9 -12.01 -5.70 8.83
N THR A 10 -10.80 -6.16 8.53
CA THR A 10 -9.61 -6.05 9.40
C THR A 10 -8.51 -5.19 8.79
N LEU A 11 -8.88 -4.19 7.98
CA LEU A 11 -7.93 -3.25 7.38
C LEU A 11 -7.47 -2.20 8.40
N ARG A 12 -6.14 -2.04 8.54
CA ARG A 12 -5.50 -1.05 9.41
C ARG A 12 -4.50 -0.23 8.61
N ARG A 13 -4.32 1.04 8.97
CA ARG A 13 -3.27 1.88 8.36
C ARG A 13 -1.89 1.33 8.69
N THR A 14 -1.01 1.32 7.69
CA THR A 14 0.38 0.92 7.82
C THR A 14 1.23 1.76 6.85
N GLU A 15 2.53 1.63 6.99
CA GLU A 15 3.53 2.22 6.08
C GLU A 15 4.37 1.06 5.56
N VAL A 16 4.46 0.91 4.23
CA VAL A 16 5.17 -0.22 3.60
C VAL A 16 6.58 0.15 3.17
N GLU A 17 6.81 1.43 2.91
CA GLU A 17 8.10 2.06 2.63
C GLU A 17 8.06 3.46 3.25
N PRO A 18 9.22 4.11 3.53
CA PRO A 18 9.24 5.46 4.06
C PRO A 18 8.33 6.40 3.26
N ALA A 19 7.39 7.03 3.96
CA ALA A 19 6.36 7.93 3.39
C ALA A 19 5.33 7.28 2.44
N LEU A 20 5.29 5.95 2.29
CA LEU A 20 4.29 5.22 1.50
C LEU A 20 3.20 4.62 2.38
N GLN A 21 2.08 5.34 2.52
CA GLN A 21 0.94 4.90 3.31
C GLN A 21 0.13 3.81 2.61
N ALA A 22 -0.30 2.81 3.39
CA ALA A 22 -1.11 1.69 2.91
C ALA A 22 -2.15 1.24 3.95
N LEU A 23 -3.01 0.30 3.55
CA LEU A 23 -3.91 -0.45 4.42
C LEU A 23 -3.47 -1.91 4.45
N ARG A 24 -3.15 -2.44 5.62
CA ARG A 24 -2.84 -3.86 5.81
C ARG A 24 -4.01 -4.61 6.41
N CYS A 25 -4.33 -5.76 5.84
CA CYS A 25 -5.29 -6.68 6.41
C CYS A 25 -4.67 -7.47 7.56
N GLY A 26 -5.30 -7.45 8.74
CA GLY A 26 -4.87 -8.23 9.90
C GLY A 26 -5.13 -9.75 9.79
N THR A 27 -5.76 -10.22 8.71
CA THR A 27 -6.06 -11.65 8.50
C THR A 27 -5.18 -12.27 7.43
N CYS A 28 -5.19 -11.73 6.21
CA CYS A 28 -4.39 -12.28 5.10
C CYS A 28 -3.03 -11.59 4.93
N ASN A 29 -2.74 -10.54 5.71
CA ASN A 29 -1.54 -9.71 5.58
C ASN A 29 -1.36 -9.00 4.23
N GLY A 30 -2.37 -8.99 3.36
CA GLY A 30 -2.33 -8.20 2.13
C GLY A 30 -2.29 -6.71 2.41
N GLU A 31 -1.55 -5.97 1.57
CA GLU A 31 -1.31 -4.54 1.69
C GLU A 31 -1.92 -3.81 0.49
N TRP A 32 -2.62 -2.71 0.79
CA TRP A 32 -3.45 -1.97 -0.15
C TRP A 32 -2.99 -0.52 -0.18
N ILE A 33 -2.39 -0.12 -1.30
CA ILE A 33 -1.88 1.24 -1.51
C ILE A 33 -2.88 1.96 -2.42
N ARG A 34 -3.25 3.20 -2.08
CA ARG A 34 -4.05 4.01 -3.00
C ARG A 34 -3.15 4.52 -4.12
N LEU A 35 -3.66 4.58 -5.34
CA LEU A 35 -2.91 5.05 -6.50
C LEU A 35 -2.26 6.44 -6.25
N ALA A 36 -3.01 7.38 -5.66
CA ALA A 36 -2.48 8.71 -5.36
C ALA A 36 -1.32 8.72 -4.35
N ASP A 37 -1.35 7.84 -3.33
CA ASP A 37 -0.25 7.73 -2.37
C ASP A 37 0.99 7.11 -3.04
N TYR A 38 0.79 6.11 -3.89
CA TYR A 38 1.86 5.48 -4.68
C TYR A 38 2.50 6.48 -5.66
N GLU A 39 1.69 7.25 -6.39
CA GLU A 39 2.19 8.25 -7.33
C GLU A 39 2.99 9.35 -6.61
N ALA A 40 2.48 9.84 -5.48
CA ALA A 40 3.18 10.84 -4.67
C ALA A 40 4.52 10.32 -4.15
N TRP A 41 4.54 9.10 -3.61
CA TRP A 41 5.78 8.45 -3.17
C TRP A 41 6.76 8.24 -4.32
N ARG A 42 6.30 7.71 -5.46
CA ARG A 42 7.14 7.49 -6.65
C ARG A 42 7.72 8.78 -7.20
N SER A 43 6.98 9.88 -7.18
CA SER A 43 7.48 11.19 -7.61
C SER A 43 8.45 11.83 -6.61
N ALA A 44 8.38 11.45 -5.34
CA ALA A 44 9.28 11.92 -4.29
C ALA A 44 10.57 11.09 -4.18
N SER A 45 10.56 9.84 -4.65
CA SER A 45 11.71 8.93 -4.67
C SER A 45 12.49 9.08 -5.98
N PRO A 46 13.74 9.59 -5.96
CA PRO A 46 14.56 9.77 -7.16
C PRO A 46 15.22 8.49 -7.69
N GLU A 47 14.85 7.30 -7.21
CA GLU A 47 15.44 6.03 -7.66
C GLU A 47 14.78 5.52 -8.93
N GLU A 48 15.60 5.36 -9.98
CA GLU A 48 15.25 4.87 -11.31
C GLU A 48 14.41 3.59 -11.26
N VAL A 49 13.13 3.71 -11.61
CA VAL A 49 12.32 2.55 -12.00
C VAL A 49 12.85 2.07 -13.35
N THR A 50 13.84 1.17 -13.35
CA THR A 50 14.20 0.39 -14.52
C THR A 50 13.09 -0.65 -14.75
N PRO A 51 12.33 -0.57 -15.85
CA PRO A 51 11.39 -1.63 -16.20
C PRO A 51 12.22 -2.82 -16.68
N VAL A 52 12.03 -3.98 -16.05
CA VAL A 52 12.52 -5.29 -16.51
C VAL A 52 11.66 -5.80 -17.66
#